data_AF-A0A4R6DIR4-F1
#
_entry.id   AF-A0A4R6DIR4-F1
#
_cell.length_a   1.000
_cell.length_b   1.000
_cell.length_c   1.000
_cell.angle_alpha   90.00
_cell.angle_beta   90.00
_cell.angle_gamma   90.00
#
_symmetry.space_group_name_H-M   'P 1'
#
loop_
_entity.id
_entity.type
_entity.pdbx_description
1 polymer ?
#
loop_
_entity_poly.entity_id
_entity_poly.type
_entity_poly.pdbx_seq_one_letter_code
_entity_poly.pdbx_strand_id
1 'polypeptide(L)'
;MSRNGAEGVAPAGVRELVVSLGCLPAVVTDRHLTVVTSNPLAQALTGAFRPGVNLARYAFLGPSGDDDDVDEDEEEDEDEDEDEDEDRANTDRADTDRTEPDGTDAYRPDTDGRAAGTGRLDTIAQVAAMLRDSLEQHEEDDGFRRLVGELSSQSILFARTWAHDHRRPARTGEVRFAPASVGPLSMAFQELLIPDDFALRLLLWRPAGAPSSHRAFDRLRTTVTAGD
;
A
#
# COMPACT_ATOMS: atom_id res chain seq x y z
N MET A 1 -1.25 33.66 12.85
CA MET A 1 -0.90 33.98 11.45
C MET A 1 -1.14 32.73 10.62
N SER A 2 -2.31 32.64 10.00
CA SER A 2 -2.74 31.48 9.22
C SER A 2 -1.83 31.29 8.01
N ARG A 3 -1.00 30.25 8.03
CA ARG A 3 -0.37 29.71 6.82
C ARG A 3 -1.38 28.80 6.12
N ASN A 4 -2.41 29.41 5.54
CA ASN A 4 -3.30 28.73 4.61
C ASN A 4 -2.68 28.78 3.20
N GLY A 5 -1.50 28.18 3.04
CA GLY A 5 -0.67 28.30 1.84
C GLY A 5 -0.46 26.95 1.16
N ALA A 6 -1.19 26.71 0.08
CA ALA A 6 -0.99 25.62 -0.90
C ALA A 6 -1.20 24.18 -0.40
N GLU A 7 -2.44 23.84 -0.06
CA GLU A 7 -2.89 22.44 -0.21
C GLU A 7 -2.70 22.01 -1.67
N GLY A 8 -1.90 20.97 -1.90
CA GLY A 8 -1.76 20.33 -3.22
C GLY A 8 -0.55 20.74 -4.07
N VAL A 9 0.43 21.50 -3.56
CA VAL A 9 1.69 21.76 -4.31
C VAL A 9 2.92 21.50 -3.47
N ALA A 10 3.82 20.65 -3.97
CA ALA A 10 5.03 20.27 -3.26
C ALA A 10 6.03 21.45 -3.26
N PRO A 11 6.76 21.69 -2.16
CA PRO A 11 7.83 22.67 -2.12
C PRO A 11 8.81 22.49 -3.28
N ALA A 12 9.42 23.58 -3.75
CA ALA A 12 10.34 23.54 -4.89
C ALA A 12 11.48 22.53 -4.70
N GLY A 13 12.11 22.51 -3.51
CA GLY A 13 13.17 21.56 -3.20
C GLY A 13 12.72 20.09 -3.24
N VAL A 14 11.48 19.79 -2.83
CA VAL A 14 10.90 18.43 -2.92
C VAL A 14 10.68 18.03 -4.38
N ARG A 15 10.16 18.95 -5.21
CA ARG A 15 9.99 18.70 -6.65
C ARG A 15 11.34 18.46 -7.35
N GLU A 16 12.33 19.29 -7.04
CA GLU A 16 13.70 19.14 -7.56
C GLU A 16 14.33 17.81 -7.12
N LEU A 17 14.11 17.39 -5.88
CA LEU A 17 14.55 16.08 -5.37
C LEU A 17 13.92 14.94 -6.18
N VAL A 18 12.61 14.96 -6.40
CA VAL A 18 11.88 13.92 -7.15
C VAL A 18 12.39 13.81 -8.59
N VAL A 19 12.67 14.95 -9.24
CA VAL A 19 13.28 14.96 -10.58
C VAL A 19 14.69 14.41 -10.55
N SER A 20 15.49 14.75 -9.54
CA SER A 20 16.88 14.31 -9.40
C SER A 20 17.02 12.79 -9.15
N LEU A 21 15.99 12.17 -8.57
CA LEU A 21 15.93 10.72 -8.31
C LEU A 21 15.67 9.88 -9.58
N GLY A 22 15.78 10.44 -10.80
CA GLY A 22 15.35 9.85 -12.08
C GLY A 22 15.88 8.45 -12.46
N CYS A 23 16.70 7.80 -11.62
CA CYS A 23 17.02 6.38 -11.74
C CYS A 23 15.99 5.43 -11.10
N LEU A 24 15.15 5.92 -10.18
CA LEU A 24 14.13 5.16 -9.48
C LEU A 24 12.78 5.88 -9.56
N PRO A 25 11.66 5.16 -9.68
CA PRO A 25 10.33 5.75 -9.53
C PRO A 25 10.18 6.44 -8.18
N ALA A 26 9.70 7.68 -8.22
CA ALA A 26 9.48 8.50 -7.03
C ALA A 26 8.17 9.27 -7.15
N VAL A 27 7.37 9.25 -6.08
CA VAL A 27 6.06 9.91 -5.99
C VAL A 27 5.95 10.58 -4.63
N VAL A 28 5.46 11.81 -4.61
CA VAL A 28 5.10 12.52 -3.38
C VAL A 28 3.59 12.65 -3.29
N THR A 29 3.04 12.31 -2.14
CA THR A 29 1.60 12.42 -1.85
C THR A 29 1.35 13.36 -0.67
N ASP A 30 0.17 13.94 -0.61
CA ASP A 30 -0.32 14.72 0.55
C ASP A 30 -1.05 13.86 1.58
N ARG A 31 -1.62 14.50 2.62
CA ARG A 31 -2.43 13.82 3.63
C ARG A 31 -3.67 13.11 3.08
N HIS A 32 -4.21 13.54 1.95
CA HIS A 32 -5.38 12.91 1.34
C HIS A 32 -4.99 11.79 0.38
N LEU A 33 -3.68 11.47 0.29
CA LEU A 33 -3.10 10.52 -0.67
C LEU A 33 -3.22 10.98 -2.12
N THR A 34 -3.31 12.28 -2.36
CA THR A 34 -3.23 12.86 -3.70
C THR A 34 -1.79 12.99 -4.11
N VAL A 35 -1.45 12.53 -5.32
CA VAL A 35 -0.12 12.68 -5.89
C VAL A 35 0.13 14.16 -6.19
N VAL A 36 1.07 14.74 -5.46
CA VAL A 36 1.45 16.15 -5.61
C VAL A 36 2.51 16.31 -6.70
N THR A 37 3.47 15.40 -6.76
CA THR A 37 4.51 15.36 -7.80
C THR A 37 5.04 13.94 -7.98
N SER A 38 5.47 13.61 -9.19
CA SER A 38 6.09 12.32 -9.50
C SER A 38 7.04 12.45 -10.67
N ASN A 39 8.01 11.55 -10.76
CA ASN A 39 8.92 11.51 -11.90
C ASN A 39 8.36 10.67 -13.07
N PRO A 40 8.88 10.85 -14.30
CA PRO A 40 8.38 10.12 -15.48
C PRO A 40 8.42 8.60 -15.32
N LEU A 41 9.42 8.07 -14.61
CA LEU A 41 9.57 6.63 -14.39
C LEU A 41 8.45 6.06 -13.51
N ALA A 42 7.98 6.82 -12.51
CA ALA A 42 6.80 6.45 -11.73
C ALA A 42 5.52 6.48 -12.58
N GLN A 43 5.33 7.52 -13.39
CA GLN A 43 4.16 7.61 -14.27
C GLN A 43 4.13 6.47 -15.31
N ALA A 44 5.30 5.97 -15.72
CA ALA A 44 5.41 4.82 -16.60
C ALA A 44 5.08 3.48 -15.92
N LEU A 45 5.14 3.39 -14.57
CA LEU A 45 4.71 2.18 -13.85
C LEU A 45 3.19 2.03 -13.83
N THR A 46 2.46 3.12 -13.60
CA THR A 46 1.00 3.12 -13.50
C THR A 46 0.44 4.53 -13.67
N GLY A 47 -0.77 4.63 -14.22
CA GLY A 47 -1.52 5.89 -14.30
C GLY A 47 -1.84 6.49 -12.92
N ALA A 48 -1.85 5.68 -11.86
CA ALA A 48 -2.08 6.12 -10.49
C ALA A 48 -1.06 7.17 -10.00
N PHE A 49 0.15 7.16 -10.56
CA PHE A 49 1.24 8.01 -10.13
C PHE A 49 1.31 9.35 -10.87
N ARG A 50 0.28 9.71 -11.65
CA ARG A 50 0.21 11.03 -12.29
C ARG A 50 -0.11 12.12 -11.26
N PRO A 51 0.54 13.29 -11.32
CA PRO A 51 0.17 14.41 -10.46
C PRO A 51 -1.31 14.76 -10.56
N GLY A 52 -1.94 14.99 -9.41
CA GLY A 52 -3.38 15.25 -9.25
C GLY A 52 -4.25 14.00 -9.04
N VAL A 53 -3.72 12.78 -9.29
CA VAL A 53 -4.48 11.54 -9.04
C VAL A 53 -4.50 11.24 -7.54
N ASN A 54 -5.67 10.86 -7.03
CA ASN A 54 -5.81 10.39 -5.66
C ASN A 54 -5.64 8.87 -5.61
N LEU A 55 -4.67 8.38 -4.83
CA LEU A 55 -4.35 6.95 -4.77
C LEU A 55 -5.48 6.11 -4.18
N ALA A 56 -6.24 6.65 -3.22
CA ALA A 56 -7.40 5.96 -2.65
C ALA A 56 -8.51 5.82 -3.70
N ARG A 57 -8.86 6.91 -4.41
CA ARG A 57 -9.81 6.82 -5.52
C ARG A 57 -9.35 5.82 -6.59
N TYR A 58 -8.09 5.90 -7.01
CA TYR A 58 -7.56 4.99 -8.02
C TYR A 58 -7.60 3.52 -7.58
N ALA A 59 -7.29 3.23 -6.31
CA ALA A 59 -7.23 1.87 -5.80
C ALA A 59 -8.62 1.23 -5.63
N PHE A 60 -9.63 2.02 -5.24
CA PHE A 60 -10.96 1.52 -4.88
C PHE A 60 -12.03 1.75 -5.95
N LEU A 61 -11.83 2.71 -6.85
CA LEU A 61 -12.75 3.05 -7.94
C LEU A 61 -12.12 2.81 -9.32
N GLY A 62 -10.84 2.44 -9.39
CA GLY A 62 -10.13 2.25 -10.66
C GLY A 62 -9.78 3.56 -11.40
N PRO A 63 -9.14 3.45 -12.60
CA PRO A 63 -8.75 4.60 -13.43
C PRO A 63 -9.96 5.33 -14.06
N SER A 64 -11.12 4.70 -14.03
CA SER A 64 -12.47 5.20 -14.30
C SER A 64 -13.38 4.34 -13.43
N GLY A 65 -14.33 4.95 -12.71
CA GLY A 65 -15.23 4.39 -11.68
C GLY A 65 -16.09 3.18 -12.06
N ASP A 66 -15.53 2.20 -12.76
CA ASP A 66 -16.23 1.04 -13.29
C ASP A 66 -15.93 -0.16 -12.39
N ASP A 67 -16.89 -0.45 -11.51
CA ASP A 67 -16.99 -1.66 -10.71
C ASP A 67 -17.08 -2.89 -11.62
N ASP A 68 -15.96 -3.57 -11.85
CA ASP A 68 -15.91 -4.97 -12.29
C ASP A 68 -15.38 -5.84 -11.13
N ASP A 69 -16.05 -5.78 -9.98
CA ASP A 69 -16.01 -6.90 -9.02
C ASP A 69 -17.22 -7.77 -9.35
N VAL A 70 -17.03 -8.71 -10.28
CA VAL A 70 -17.93 -9.85 -10.45
C VAL A 70 -17.74 -10.70 -9.19
N ASP A 71 -18.76 -10.76 -8.35
CA ASP A 71 -18.90 -11.77 -7.31
C ASP A 71 -18.83 -13.14 -8.02
N GLU A 72 -17.69 -13.84 -7.90
CA GLU A 72 -17.66 -15.27 -8.17
C GLU A 72 -18.35 -15.93 -6.97
N ASP A 73 -19.67 -16.06 -7.10
CA ASP A 73 -20.53 -16.78 -6.17
C ASP A 73 -19.93 -18.16 -5.85
N GLU A 74 -19.94 -18.45 -4.56
CA GLU A 74 -19.52 -19.68 -3.89
C GLU A 74 -20.26 -20.91 -4.48
N GLU A 75 -19.50 -21.93 -4.90
CA GLU A 75 -19.99 -23.31 -4.82
C GLU A 75 -19.19 -24.00 -3.71
N GLU A 76 -19.68 -23.86 -2.47
CA GLU A 76 -19.32 -24.79 -1.38
C GLU A 76 -20.09 -26.09 -1.65
N ASP A 77 -19.40 -27.07 -2.23
CA ASP A 77 -19.88 -28.45 -2.28
C ASP A 77 -20.01 -28.98 -0.84
N GLU A 78 -21.25 -29.18 -0.41
CA GLU A 78 -21.62 -29.94 0.78
C GLU A 78 -21.22 -31.40 0.58
N ASP A 79 -20.05 -31.80 1.07
CA ASP A 79 -19.75 -33.21 1.32
C ASP A 79 -20.02 -33.50 2.81
N GLU A 80 -21.25 -33.96 3.06
CA GLU A 80 -21.61 -34.76 4.23
C GLU A 80 -20.77 -36.05 4.22
N ASP A 81 -19.92 -36.24 5.22
CA ASP A 81 -19.49 -37.58 5.61
C ASP A 81 -19.56 -37.68 7.15
N GLU A 82 -20.59 -38.41 7.59
CA GLU A 82 -20.74 -38.98 8.93
C GLU A 82 -19.69 -40.09 9.17
N ASP A 83 -19.61 -40.52 10.43
CA ASP A 83 -18.86 -41.68 10.97
C ASP A 83 -17.39 -41.37 11.33
N GLU A 84 -16.84 -41.73 12.50
CA GLU A 84 -17.18 -42.76 13.47
C GLU A 84 -16.37 -42.53 14.77
N ASP A 85 -16.86 -43.10 15.87
CA ASP A 85 -16.27 -43.14 17.21
C ASP A 85 -14.80 -43.63 17.25
N GLU A 86 -13.94 -42.98 18.06
CA GLU A 86 -12.90 -43.71 18.80
C GLU A 86 -12.59 -43.06 20.16
N ASP A 87 -13.17 -43.66 21.20
CA ASP A 87 -12.67 -43.69 22.57
C ASP A 87 -11.18 -44.07 22.63
N ARG A 88 -10.32 -43.20 23.17
CA ARG A 88 -9.14 -43.62 23.95
C ARG A 88 -8.87 -42.69 25.13
N ALA A 89 -8.91 -43.29 26.31
CA ALA A 89 -8.57 -42.72 27.60
C ALA A 89 -7.04 -42.57 27.82
N ASN A 90 -6.71 -41.75 28.84
CA ASN A 90 -5.51 -41.79 29.72
C ASN A 90 -4.23 -41.17 29.13
N THR A 91 -3.34 -40.44 29.81
CA THR A 91 -2.93 -40.23 31.23
C THR A 91 -2.14 -38.90 31.29
N ASP A 92 -2.34 -38.02 32.28
CA ASP A 92 -1.49 -37.81 33.48
C ASP A 92 -0.05 -37.28 33.26
N ARG A 93 0.27 -36.19 33.99
CA ARG A 93 1.57 -35.51 34.24
C ARG A 93 2.06 -34.56 33.13
N ALA A 94 2.64 -33.40 33.39
CA ALA A 94 3.29 -32.89 34.61
C ALA A 94 3.12 -31.38 34.74
N ASP A 95 2.91 -30.98 35.99
CA ASP A 95 3.05 -29.64 36.55
C ASP A 95 4.55 -29.29 36.60
N THR A 96 4.98 -28.25 35.90
CA THR A 96 6.22 -27.54 36.24
C THR A 96 6.00 -26.05 36.09
N ASP A 97 5.62 -25.45 37.21
CA ASP A 97 5.94 -24.08 37.57
C ASP A 97 7.44 -23.83 37.41
N ARG A 98 7.80 -22.88 36.55
CA ARG A 98 9.09 -22.20 36.62
C ARG A 98 8.93 -20.77 36.10
N THR A 99 8.55 -19.89 37.01
CA THR A 99 8.74 -18.45 36.89
C THR A 99 10.21 -18.13 37.14
N GLU A 100 10.91 -17.51 36.18
CA GLU A 100 11.78 -16.34 36.39
C GLU A 100 11.91 -15.57 35.06
N PRO A 101 11.57 -14.26 35.04
CA PRO A 101 11.87 -13.37 33.93
C PRO A 101 13.14 -12.57 34.24
N ASP A 102 14.21 -12.79 33.47
CA ASP A 102 15.26 -11.78 33.32
C ASP A 102 15.85 -11.87 31.92
N GLY A 103 15.99 -10.72 31.28
CA GLY A 103 16.52 -10.65 29.93
C GLY A 103 15.84 -9.59 29.09
N THR A 104 16.32 -8.34 29.27
CA THR A 104 16.61 -7.41 28.18
C THR A 104 15.54 -7.34 27.08
N ASP A 105 14.69 -6.31 27.16
CA ASP A 105 13.87 -5.80 26.06
C ASP A 105 14.80 -5.32 24.92
N ALA A 106 15.32 -6.30 24.20
CA ALA A 106 16.01 -6.11 22.94
C ALA A 106 14.89 -5.90 21.92
N TYR A 107 14.69 -4.62 21.58
CA TYR A 107 14.06 -4.16 20.35
C TYR A 107 14.17 -5.23 19.26
N ARG A 108 13.07 -5.96 19.08
CA ARG A 108 12.91 -6.92 18.00
C ARG A 108 12.44 -6.07 16.83
N PRO A 109 13.26 -5.82 15.79
CA PRO A 109 12.69 -5.25 14.59
C PRO A 109 11.62 -6.23 14.11
N ASP A 110 10.43 -5.73 13.83
CA ASP A 110 9.35 -6.47 13.19
C ASP A 110 9.86 -6.99 11.83
N THR A 111 10.55 -8.13 11.87
CA THR A 111 10.96 -8.89 10.69
C THR A 111 9.86 -9.87 10.35
N ASP A 112 8.65 -9.38 10.15
CA ASP A 112 7.69 -10.06 9.27
C ASP A 112 7.89 -9.54 7.84
N GLY A 113 9.11 -9.77 7.36
CA GLY A 113 9.46 -9.75 5.95
C GLY A 113 8.97 -11.02 5.25
N ARG A 114 7.67 -11.34 5.37
CA ARG A 114 7.06 -12.34 4.49
C ARG A 114 6.78 -11.68 3.16
N ALA A 115 7.82 -11.58 2.34
CA ALA A 115 7.76 -11.20 0.92
C ALA A 115 7.07 -12.31 0.09
N ALA A 116 5.79 -12.58 0.39
CA ALA A 116 4.89 -13.19 -0.58
C ALA A 116 4.37 -12.02 -1.42
N GLY A 117 4.59 -12.07 -2.74
CA GLY A 117 4.25 -10.97 -3.64
C GLY A 117 2.84 -10.44 -3.35
N THR A 118 2.77 -9.21 -2.88
CA THR A 118 1.58 -8.57 -2.33
C THR A 118 0.53 -8.45 -3.44
N GLY A 119 -0.64 -9.06 -3.24
CA GLY A 119 -1.71 -9.12 -4.24
C GLY A 119 -2.40 -7.76 -4.42
N ARG A 120 -3.33 -7.67 -5.37
CA ARG A 120 -4.19 -6.48 -5.56
C ARG A 120 -4.91 -6.12 -4.25
N LEU A 121 -5.48 -7.12 -3.56
CA LEU A 121 -6.19 -6.94 -2.28
C LEU A 121 -5.29 -6.39 -1.17
N ASP A 122 -4.04 -6.87 -1.05
CA ASP A 122 -3.11 -6.30 -0.07
C ASP A 122 -2.74 -4.85 -0.40
N THR A 123 -2.63 -4.50 -1.69
CA THR A 123 -2.38 -3.11 -2.09
C THR A 123 -3.54 -2.22 -1.68
N ILE A 124 -4.77 -2.69 -1.89
CA ILE A 124 -6.00 -1.99 -1.51
C ILE A 124 -6.07 -1.79 0.01
N ALA A 125 -5.84 -2.84 0.79
CA ALA A 125 -5.78 -2.75 2.24
C ALA A 125 -4.63 -1.83 2.73
N GLN A 126 -3.53 -1.72 1.97
CA GLN A 126 -2.41 -0.83 2.30
C GLN A 126 -2.83 0.63 2.10
N VAL A 127 -3.55 0.92 1.03
CA VAL A 127 -4.07 2.27 0.75
C VAL A 127 -5.09 2.69 1.81
N ALA A 128 -6.00 1.79 2.23
CA ALA A 128 -6.91 2.07 3.36
C ALA A 128 -6.14 2.34 4.67
N ALA A 129 -5.13 1.53 4.98
CA ALA A 129 -4.28 1.73 6.16
C ALA A 129 -3.52 3.06 6.12
N MET A 130 -2.99 3.46 4.97
CA MET A 130 -2.33 4.76 4.78
C MET A 130 -3.30 5.93 4.97
N LEU A 131 -4.53 5.80 4.46
CA LEU A 131 -5.55 6.83 4.59
C LEU A 131 -5.96 7.02 6.06
N ARG A 132 -6.12 5.91 6.80
CA ARG A 132 -6.42 5.94 8.24
C ARG A 132 -5.27 6.50 9.07
N ASP A 133 -4.04 6.07 8.80
CA ASP A 133 -2.86 6.62 9.46
C ASP A 133 -2.75 8.14 9.23
N SER A 134 -3.15 8.63 8.06
CA SER A 134 -3.22 10.06 7.79
C SER A 134 -4.26 10.80 8.65
N LEU A 135 -5.43 10.21 8.91
CA LEU A 135 -6.40 10.75 9.87
C LEU A 135 -5.87 10.81 11.28
N GLU A 136 -5.16 9.76 11.70
CA GLU A 136 -4.69 9.69 13.08
C GLU A 136 -3.62 10.75 13.35
N GLN A 137 -2.83 11.10 12.32
CA GLN A 137 -1.75 12.06 12.41
C GLN A 137 -2.18 13.52 12.16
N HIS A 138 -3.35 13.76 11.57
CA HIS A 138 -3.80 15.09 11.16
C HIS A 138 -5.26 15.35 11.54
N GLU A 139 -5.59 16.60 11.85
CA GLU A 139 -6.97 16.97 12.17
C GLU A 139 -7.89 16.69 10.96
N GLU A 140 -9.06 16.11 11.24
CA GLU A 140 -10.05 15.77 10.23
C GLU A 140 -10.64 17.04 9.59
N ASP A 141 -10.41 17.20 8.29
CA ASP A 141 -10.94 18.30 7.47
C ASP A 141 -12.11 17.88 6.57
N ASP A 142 -12.76 18.86 5.96
CA ASP A 142 -13.90 18.64 5.06
C ASP A 142 -13.52 17.85 3.80
N GLY A 143 -12.27 17.96 3.34
CA GLY A 143 -11.76 17.21 2.19
C GLY A 143 -11.67 15.72 2.49
N PHE A 144 -11.20 15.38 3.69
CA PHE A 144 -11.10 14.03 4.19
C PHE A 144 -12.48 13.40 4.37
N ARG A 145 -13.41 14.10 5.04
CA ARG A 145 -14.81 13.64 5.21
C ARG A 145 -15.46 13.32 3.87
N ARG A 146 -15.27 14.20 2.89
CA ARG A 146 -15.79 14.01 1.54
C ARG A 146 -15.19 12.78 0.87
N LEU A 147 -13.86 12.60 0.98
CA LEU A 147 -13.16 11.47 0.38
C LEU A 147 -13.64 10.13 0.97
N VAL A 148 -13.67 9.99 2.30
CA VAL A 148 -14.12 8.74 2.92
C VAL A 148 -15.60 8.49 2.70
N GLY A 149 -16.44 9.53 2.74
CA GLY A 149 -17.85 9.41 2.39
C GLY A 149 -18.07 8.93 0.95
N GLU A 150 -17.36 9.51 -0.02
CA GLU A 150 -17.38 9.10 -1.43
C GLU A 150 -16.97 7.63 -1.57
N LEU A 151 -15.79 7.25 -1.07
CA LEU A 151 -15.26 5.88 -1.17
C LEU A 151 -16.18 4.86 -0.50
N SER A 152 -16.76 5.20 0.66
CA SER A 152 -17.68 4.30 1.37
C SER A 152 -19.01 4.12 0.63
N SER A 153 -19.43 5.13 -0.14
CA SER A 153 -20.68 5.07 -0.91
C SER A 153 -20.55 4.38 -2.26
N GLN A 154 -19.34 4.40 -2.85
CA GLN A 154 -19.09 3.91 -4.22
C GLN A 154 -18.25 2.63 -4.25
N SER A 155 -17.69 2.15 -3.14
CA SER A 155 -16.89 0.93 -3.11
C SER A 155 -17.23 0.09 -1.88
N ILE A 156 -17.92 -1.04 -2.11
CA ILE A 156 -18.21 -2.02 -1.06
C ILE A 156 -16.92 -2.56 -0.46
N LEU A 157 -15.91 -2.80 -1.30
CA LEU A 157 -14.59 -3.23 -0.88
C LEU A 157 -13.94 -2.21 0.07
N PHE A 158 -13.99 -0.91 -0.26
CA PHE A 158 -13.53 0.14 0.67
C PHE A 158 -14.29 0.09 1.99
N ALA A 159 -15.63 0.08 1.95
CA ALA A 159 -16.45 0.10 3.15
C ALA A 159 -16.13 -1.10 4.07
N ARG A 160 -15.98 -2.30 3.49
CA ARG A 160 -15.61 -3.53 4.22
C ARG A 160 -14.21 -3.41 4.83
N THR A 161 -13.19 -3.07 4.02
CA THR A 161 -11.81 -2.92 4.50
C THR A 161 -11.69 -1.81 5.54
N TRP A 162 -12.38 -0.68 5.35
CA TRP A 162 -12.35 0.45 6.28
C TRP A 162 -12.96 0.11 7.65
N ALA A 163 -14.02 -0.70 7.66
CA ALA A 163 -14.71 -1.10 8.88
C ALA A 163 -14.00 -2.23 9.65
N HIS A 164 -13.28 -3.13 8.98
CA HIS A 164 -12.77 -4.36 9.61
C HIS A 164 -11.24 -4.47 9.65
N ASP A 165 -10.51 -3.79 8.75
CA ASP A 165 -9.06 -3.86 8.72
C ASP A 165 -8.44 -2.56 9.28
N HIS A 166 -7.92 -2.65 10.50
CA HIS A 166 -7.24 -1.58 11.23
C HIS A 166 -5.72 -1.74 11.28
N ARG A 167 -5.12 -2.46 10.32
CA ARG A 167 -3.67 -2.62 10.30
C ARG A 167 -2.95 -1.27 10.17
N ARG A 168 -1.74 -1.21 10.74
CA ARG A 168 -0.82 -0.10 10.47
C ARG A 168 -0.34 -0.18 9.03
N PRO A 169 -0.18 0.95 8.32
CA PRO A 169 0.39 0.92 6.98
C PRO A 169 1.83 0.41 7.04
N ALA A 170 2.16 -0.52 6.14
CA ALA A 170 3.53 -0.91 5.94
C ALA A 170 4.32 0.27 5.35
N ARG A 171 5.46 0.63 5.94
CA ARG A 171 6.35 1.67 5.40
C ARG A 171 7.31 1.14 4.33
N THR A 172 7.38 -0.18 4.20
CA THR A 172 8.17 -0.92 3.23
C THR A 172 7.40 -2.18 2.87
N GLY A 173 7.53 -2.63 1.63
CA GLY A 173 6.93 -3.87 1.17
C GLY A 173 7.20 -4.07 -0.31
N GLU A 174 6.75 -5.18 -0.87
CA GLU A 174 6.81 -5.42 -2.31
C GLU A 174 5.43 -5.19 -2.93
N VAL A 175 5.37 -4.68 -4.15
CA VAL A 175 4.13 -4.49 -4.90
C VAL A 175 4.38 -4.94 -6.33
N ARG A 176 3.41 -5.63 -6.91
CA ARG A 176 3.45 -6.03 -8.32
C ARG A 176 2.79 -4.96 -9.19
N PHE A 177 3.53 -4.50 -10.19
CA PHE A 177 3.03 -3.62 -11.25
C PHE A 177 2.96 -4.41 -12.55
N ALA A 178 2.08 -4.01 -13.46
CA ALA A 178 2.04 -4.56 -14.83
C ALA A 178 1.94 -3.43 -15.87
N PRO A 179 3.00 -2.64 -16.07
CA PRO A 179 3.00 -1.60 -17.08
C PRO A 179 2.83 -2.19 -18.48
N ALA A 180 1.98 -1.55 -19.30
CA ALA A 180 1.68 -2.02 -20.65
C ALA A 180 2.93 -2.13 -21.55
N SER A 181 3.97 -1.31 -21.31
CA SER A 181 5.19 -1.27 -22.10
C SER A 181 6.17 -2.42 -21.84
N VAL A 182 6.15 -3.03 -20.65
CA VAL A 182 7.20 -4.00 -20.24
C VAL A 182 6.69 -5.28 -19.57
N GLY A 183 5.39 -5.36 -19.23
CA GLY A 183 4.77 -6.50 -18.57
C GLY A 183 4.97 -6.51 -17.04
N PRO A 184 4.55 -7.59 -16.35
CA PRO A 184 4.56 -7.65 -14.89
C PRO A 184 5.97 -7.55 -14.31
N LEU A 185 6.11 -6.78 -13.23
CA LEU A 185 7.36 -6.61 -12.49
C LEU A 185 7.08 -6.34 -11.01
N SER A 186 7.91 -6.90 -10.14
CA SER A 186 7.84 -6.65 -8.69
C SER A 186 8.74 -5.48 -8.31
N MET A 187 8.22 -4.60 -7.47
CA MET A 187 8.95 -3.45 -6.92
C MET A 187 8.84 -3.44 -5.40
N ALA A 188 9.96 -3.27 -4.71
CA ALA A 188 9.96 -2.93 -3.29
C ALA A 188 9.73 -1.42 -3.13
N PHE A 189 8.74 -1.02 -2.35
CA PHE A 189 8.53 0.38 -1.99
C PHE A 189 9.18 0.71 -0.65
N GLN A 190 9.53 1.98 -0.48
CA GLN A 190 9.95 2.59 0.78
C GLN A 190 9.19 3.91 0.92
N GLU A 191 8.53 4.11 2.06
CA GLU A 191 7.91 5.36 2.45
C GLU A 191 8.87 6.19 3.31
N LEU A 192 9.01 7.46 2.96
CA LEU A 192 9.80 8.45 3.69
C LEU A 192 8.89 9.65 4.00
N LEU A 193 8.79 9.99 5.27
CA LEU A 193 8.05 11.18 5.72
C LEU A 193 8.91 12.42 5.48
N ILE A 194 8.31 13.49 4.97
CA ILE A 194 8.96 14.79 4.81
C ILE A 194 8.58 15.65 6.02
N PRO A 195 9.52 15.95 6.94
CA PRO A 195 9.22 16.74 8.13
C PRO A 195 8.72 18.15 7.79
N ASP A 196 7.94 18.74 8.68
CA ASP A 196 7.53 20.15 8.69
C ASP A 196 6.72 20.67 7.48
N ASP A 197 6.43 19.82 6.48
CA ASP A 197 5.67 20.16 5.27
C ASP A 197 4.40 19.31 5.14
N PHE A 198 3.23 19.94 5.40
CA PHE A 198 1.88 19.55 4.94
C PHE A 198 1.50 18.05 4.93
N ALA A 199 2.11 17.22 5.79
CA ALA A 199 1.97 15.77 5.77
C ALA A 199 2.41 15.10 4.46
N LEU A 200 3.43 15.64 3.80
CA LEU A 200 3.93 15.05 2.56
C LEU A 200 4.67 13.74 2.82
N ARG A 201 4.41 12.76 1.96
CA ARG A 201 5.03 11.43 1.99
C ARG A 201 5.70 11.15 0.66
N LEU A 202 6.98 10.80 0.68
CA LEU A 202 7.75 10.36 -0.49
C LEU A 202 7.75 8.83 -0.54
N LEU A 203 7.23 8.28 -1.63
CA LEU A 203 7.28 6.87 -1.95
C LEU A 203 8.36 6.64 -3.02
N LEU A 204 9.25 5.69 -2.76
CA LEU A 204 10.31 5.27 -3.67
C LEU A 204 10.17 3.80 -3.99
N TRP A 205 10.32 3.43 -5.26
CA TRP A 205 10.27 2.03 -5.69
C TRP A 205 11.61 1.57 -6.22
N ARG A 206 12.00 0.35 -5.84
CA ARG A 206 13.21 -0.34 -6.32
C ARG A 206 12.80 -1.68 -6.94
N PRO A 207 13.45 -2.13 -8.03
CA PRO A 207 13.18 -3.45 -8.57
C PRO A 207 13.43 -4.52 -7.50
N ALA A 208 12.52 -5.49 -7.42
CA ALA A 208 12.55 -6.56 -6.43
C ALA A 208 12.16 -7.91 -7.07
N GLY A 209 12.33 -8.98 -6.30
CA GLY A 209 12.03 -10.34 -6.75
C GLY A 209 12.98 -10.84 -7.86
N ALA A 210 12.41 -11.55 -8.83
CA ALA A 210 13.16 -12.30 -9.83
C ALA A 210 14.02 -11.43 -10.77
N PRO A 211 15.08 -12.00 -11.40
CA PRO A 211 15.87 -11.31 -12.41
C PRO A 211 15.06 -10.81 -13.62
N SER A 212 13.91 -11.42 -13.90
CA SER A 212 12.97 -10.96 -14.94
C SER A 212 12.38 -9.58 -14.62
N SER A 213 12.03 -9.31 -13.36
CA SER A 213 11.55 -7.99 -12.89
C SER A 213 12.61 -6.92 -13.08
N HIS A 214 13.87 -7.23 -12.75
CA HIS A 214 14.99 -6.30 -12.92
C HIS A 214 15.20 -5.95 -14.41
N ARG A 215 15.19 -6.95 -15.29
CA ARG A 215 15.27 -6.72 -16.74
C ARG A 215 14.07 -5.95 -17.30
N ALA A 216 12.87 -6.18 -16.77
CA ALA A 216 11.68 -5.42 -17.14
C ALA A 216 11.78 -3.95 -16.73
N PHE A 217 12.28 -3.70 -15.52
CA PHE A 217 12.57 -2.35 -15.03
C PHE A 217 13.64 -1.64 -15.86
N ASP A 218 14.71 -2.33 -16.26
CA ASP A 218 15.73 -1.76 -17.14
C ASP A 218 15.14 -1.33 -18.49
N ARG A 219 14.28 -2.15 -19.10
CA ARG A 219 13.57 -1.79 -20.33
C ARG A 219 12.68 -0.56 -20.12
N LEU A 220 11.95 -0.51 -19.01
CA LEU A 220 11.08 0.63 -18.69
C LEU A 220 11.89 1.92 -18.63
N ARG A 221 13.04 1.87 -17.95
CA ARG A 221 13.96 3.00 -17.84
C ARG A 221 14.46 3.47 -19.19
N THR A 222 14.84 2.54 -20.07
CA THR A 222 15.25 2.90 -21.45
C THR A 222 14.11 3.51 -22.27
N THR A 223 12.88 3.03 -22.12
CA THR A 223 11.73 3.57 -22.88
C THR A 223 11.37 4.99 -22.48
N VAL A 224 11.48 5.31 -21.18
CA VAL A 224 11.21 6.66 -20.67
C VAL A 224 12.30 7.63 -21.13
N THR A 225 13.57 7.26 -21.02
CA THR A 225 14.69 8.13 -21.47
C THR A 225 14.72 8.34 -22.98
N ALA A 226 14.20 7.40 -23.78
CA ALA A 226 14.13 7.55 -25.23
C ALA A 226 12.93 8.38 -25.72
N GLY A 227 11.99 8.69 -24.83
CA GLY A 227 10.76 9.44 -25.15
C GLY A 227 10.77 10.91 -24.75
N ASP A 228 11.79 11.37 -24.03
CA ASP A 228 12.10 12.78 -23.75
C ASP A 228 12.98 13.39 -24.85
#